data_AF-A0AAW8PZY8-F1
#
_entry.id   AF-A0AAW8PZY8-F1
#
_cell.length_a   1.000
_cell.length_b   1.000
_cell.length_c   1.000
_cell.angle_alpha   90.00
_cell.angle_beta   90.00
_cell.angle_gamma   90.00
#
_symmetry.space_group_name_H-M   'P 1'
#
loop_
_entity.id
_entity.type
_entity.pdbx_description
1 polymer ?
#
loop_
_entity_poly.entity_id
_entity_poly.type
_entity_poly.pdbx_seq_one_letter_code
_entity_poly.pdbx_strand_id
1 'polypeptide(L)'
;MPELVVSNWTVSIKESSDKVAITINHADNSPVLDTEADLGCAATLGYRLTTELTEANHSANGDANGTHCSEEIELTNHKIEFVNDSDNHLNIYCTGKVTPEHISLTNGTKDSKSCDIELF
;
A
#
# COMPACT_ATOMS: atom_id res chain seq x y z
N MET A 1 0.33 12.20 -13.11
CA MET A 1 0.40 11.33 -11.92
C MET A 1 0.98 10.03 -12.41
N PRO A 2 2.16 9.61 -11.93
CA PRO A 2 2.61 8.25 -12.17
C PRO A 2 1.59 7.27 -11.57
N GLU A 3 1.25 6.27 -12.37
CA GLU A 3 0.47 5.11 -11.96
C GLU A 3 1.41 3.91 -12.03
N LEU A 4 1.44 3.13 -10.95
CA LEU A 4 2.22 1.90 -10.85
C LEU A 4 1.26 0.73 -10.69
N VAL A 5 1.61 -0.39 -11.31
CA VAL A 5 0.86 -1.65 -11.18
C VAL A 5 1.78 -2.67 -10.54
N VAL A 6 1.38 -3.18 -9.38
CA VAL A 6 2.12 -4.20 -8.62
C VAL A 6 1.22 -5.42 -8.51
N SER A 7 1.41 -6.42 -9.38
CA SER A 7 0.48 -7.55 -9.48
C SER A 7 -0.96 -7.04 -9.75
N ASN A 8 -1.90 -7.31 -8.84
CA ASN A 8 -3.30 -6.89 -8.92
C ASN A 8 -3.56 -5.53 -8.24
N TRP A 9 -2.52 -4.84 -7.79
CA TRP A 9 -2.62 -3.52 -7.15
C TRP A 9 -2.37 -2.40 -8.14
N THR A 10 -3.17 -1.35 -8.05
CA THR A 10 -2.96 -0.10 -8.78
C THR A 10 -2.69 1.01 -7.79
N VAL A 11 -1.54 1.67 -7.96
CA VAL A 11 -1.06 2.72 -7.06
C VAL A 11 -0.94 4.02 -7.84
N SER A 12 -1.71 5.02 -7.43
CA SER A 12 -1.64 6.38 -7.97
C SER A 12 -0.88 7.29 -7.01
N ILE A 13 0.14 7.99 -7.50
CA ILE A 13 1.02 8.82 -6.66
C ILE A 13 1.00 10.27 -7.12
N LYS A 14 0.91 11.19 -6.16
CA LYS A 14 0.99 12.64 -6.38
C LYS A 14 1.88 13.30 -5.33
N GLU A 15 3.09 13.68 -5.74
CA GLU A 15 3.98 14.51 -4.93
C GLU A 15 3.52 15.98 -4.98
N SER A 16 3.50 16.61 -3.81
CA SER A 16 3.30 18.05 -3.60
C SER A 16 4.48 18.60 -2.77
N SER A 17 4.53 19.92 -2.56
CA SER A 17 5.67 20.55 -1.85
C SER A 17 5.87 20.07 -0.41
N ASP A 18 4.80 19.61 0.22
CA ASP A 18 4.71 19.31 1.65
C ASP A 18 4.32 17.86 1.94
N LYS A 19 3.90 17.08 0.93
CA LYS A 19 3.42 15.71 1.11
C LYS A 19 3.45 14.88 -0.16
N VAL A 20 3.35 13.57 0.02
CA VAL A 20 3.08 12.60 -1.05
C VAL A 20 1.71 11.98 -0.80
N ALA A 21 0.76 12.18 -1.71
CA ALA A 21 -0.53 11.50 -1.67
C ALA A 21 -0.47 10.22 -2.49
N ILE A 22 -0.92 9.11 -1.90
CA ILE A 22 -0.95 7.79 -2.50
C ILE A 22 -2.38 7.25 -2.42
N THR A 23 -2.93 6.84 -3.55
CA THR A 23 -4.23 6.15 -3.61
C THR A 23 -4.00 4.74 -4.13
N ILE A 24 -4.41 3.75 -3.32
CA ILE A 24 -4.26 2.33 -3.61
C ILE A 24 -5.62 1.73 -3.94
N ASN A 25 -5.69 0.99 -5.04
CA ASN A 25 -6.82 0.15 -5.43
C ASN A 25 -6.35 -1.28 -5.70
N HIS A 26 -7.29 -2.23 -5.64
CA HIS A 26 -7.06 -3.61 -5.99
C HIS A 26 -8.01 -4.07 -7.10
N ALA A 27 -7.54 -4.95 -7.98
CA ALA A 27 -8.29 -5.43 -9.14
C ALA A 27 -9.55 -6.22 -8.79
N ASP A 28 -9.64 -6.80 -7.58
CA ASP A 28 -10.85 -7.48 -7.11
C ASP A 28 -12.01 -6.53 -6.77
N ASN A 29 -11.74 -5.23 -6.72
CA ASN A 29 -12.74 -4.20 -6.42
C ASN A 29 -13.49 -4.45 -5.09
N SER A 30 -12.82 -5.04 -4.10
CA SER A 30 -13.26 -5.05 -2.71
C SER A 30 -12.53 -3.96 -1.92
N PRO A 31 -13.06 -3.54 -0.76
CA PRO A 31 -12.41 -2.50 0.04
C PRO A 31 -10.98 -2.88 0.43
N VAL A 32 -10.04 -1.96 0.20
CA VAL A 32 -8.62 -2.07 0.59
C VAL A 32 -8.48 -1.67 2.05
N LEU A 33 -7.91 -2.53 2.87
CA LEU A 33 -7.83 -2.33 4.31
C LEU A 33 -6.37 -2.23 4.75
N ASP A 34 -6.08 -1.25 5.61
CA ASP A 34 -4.84 -1.25 6.38
C ASP A 34 -4.93 -2.33 7.47
N THR A 35 -3.93 -3.20 7.52
CA THR A 35 -3.84 -4.25 8.53
C THR A 35 -3.22 -3.76 9.85
N GLU A 36 -2.78 -2.50 9.89
CA GLU A 36 -2.06 -1.88 11.01
C GLU A 36 -0.79 -2.67 11.41
N ALA A 37 -0.23 -3.43 10.47
CA ALA A 37 0.97 -4.22 10.70
C ALA A 37 2.20 -3.32 10.83
N ASP A 38 2.92 -3.46 11.93
CA ASP A 38 4.20 -2.79 12.13
C ASP A 38 5.30 -3.53 11.35
N LEU A 39 5.48 -3.15 10.09
CA LEU A 39 6.53 -3.69 9.20
C LEU A 39 7.75 -2.78 9.10
N GLY A 40 7.73 -1.63 9.77
CA GLY A 40 8.76 -0.61 9.69
C GLY A 40 10.02 -0.95 10.49
N CYS A 41 11.01 -0.07 10.39
CA CYS A 41 12.13 0.02 11.31
C CYS A 41 12.45 1.49 11.60
N ALA A 42 13.48 1.78 12.42
CA ALA A 42 13.76 3.13 12.92
C ALA A 42 13.89 4.23 11.84
N ALA A 43 14.21 3.88 10.59
CA ALA A 43 14.33 4.80 9.46
C ALA A 43 13.44 4.44 8.25
N THR A 44 12.62 3.39 8.38
CA THR A 44 11.74 2.92 7.32
C THR A 44 10.34 2.83 7.85
N LEU A 45 9.45 3.59 7.25
CA LEU A 45 8.03 3.49 7.52
C LEU A 45 7.46 2.29 6.73
N GLY A 46 6.70 1.41 7.38
CA GLY A 46 6.21 0.16 6.76
C GLY A 46 4.72 -0.06 7.00
N TYR A 47 3.98 -0.36 5.93
CA TYR A 47 2.55 -0.68 5.96
C TYR A 47 2.27 -2.00 5.27
N ARG A 48 1.15 -2.62 5.66
CA ARG A 48 0.56 -3.72 4.92
C ARG A 48 -0.91 -3.48 4.67
N LEU A 49 -1.28 -3.53 3.41
CA LEU A 49 -2.65 -3.47 2.95
C LEU A 49 -3.12 -4.86 2.50
N THR A 50 -4.41 -5.12 2.73
CA THR A 50 -5.14 -6.30 2.24
C THR A 50 -6.44 -5.85 1.60
N THR A 51 -7.30 -6.79 1.19
CA THR A 51 -8.68 -6.50 0.77
C THR A 51 -9.67 -7.35 1.53
N GLU A 52 -10.92 -6.90 1.66
CA GLU A 52 -11.98 -7.72 2.29
C GLU A 52 -12.10 -9.09 1.61
N LEU A 53 -11.93 -9.17 0.29
CA LEU A 53 -12.01 -10.44 -0.44
C LEU A 53 -10.80 -11.34 -0.17
N THR A 54 -9.59 -10.79 -0.11
CA THR A 54 -8.38 -11.54 0.23
C THR A 54 -8.50 -12.16 1.62
N GLU A 55 -8.93 -11.39 2.63
CA GLU A 55 -9.12 -11.91 3.98
C GLU A 55 -10.23 -12.96 4.08
N ALA A 56 -11.34 -12.76 3.35
CA ALA A 56 -12.42 -13.74 3.27
C ALA A 56 -11.95 -15.05 2.63
N ASN A 57 -11.16 -14.97 1.56
CA ASN A 57 -10.59 -16.14 0.89
C ASN A 57 -9.58 -16.85 1.79
N HIS A 58 -8.72 -16.11 2.49
CA HIS A 58 -7.75 -16.66 3.42
C HIS A 58 -8.45 -17.44 4.55
N SER A 59 -9.50 -16.87 5.13
CA SER A 59 -10.29 -17.52 6.17
C SER A 59 -10.97 -18.81 5.70
N ALA A 60 -11.35 -18.89 4.42
CA ALA A 60 -12.04 -20.03 3.85
C ALA A 60 -11.10 -21.13 3.32
N ASN A 61 -9.97 -20.74 2.75
CA ASN A 61 -9.11 -21.62 1.93
C ASN A 61 -7.66 -21.70 2.41
N GLY A 62 -7.27 -20.90 3.41
CA GLY A 62 -5.87 -20.74 3.85
C GLY A 62 -5.07 -19.76 2.99
N ASP A 63 -3.75 -19.82 3.11
CA ASP A 63 -2.79 -18.93 2.45
C ASP A 63 -3.04 -18.76 0.95
N ALA A 64 -2.82 -17.54 0.45
CA ALA A 64 -2.93 -17.32 -0.99
C ALA A 64 -1.68 -17.88 -1.71
N ASN A 65 -1.81 -18.11 -3.01
CA ASN A 65 -0.66 -18.42 -3.87
C ASN A 65 -0.43 -17.25 -4.83
N GLY A 66 -0.22 -16.07 -4.23
CA GLY A 66 0.04 -14.80 -4.89
C GLY A 66 1.40 -14.77 -5.58
N THR A 67 1.50 -13.96 -6.63
CA THR A 67 2.79 -13.72 -7.28
C THR A 67 3.56 -12.67 -6.50
N HIS A 68 4.71 -13.03 -5.94
CA HIS A 68 5.60 -12.05 -5.33
C HIS A 68 6.22 -11.13 -6.39
N CYS A 69 6.00 -9.83 -6.28
CA CYS A 69 6.63 -8.83 -7.13
C CYS A 69 6.71 -7.47 -6.43
N SER A 70 7.59 -6.61 -6.94
CA SER A 70 7.86 -5.31 -6.34
C SER A 70 8.06 -4.25 -7.42
N GLU A 71 7.62 -3.03 -7.11
CA GLU A 71 7.91 -1.82 -7.87
C GLU A 71 8.44 -0.74 -6.94
N GLU A 72 9.25 0.16 -7.47
CA GLU A 72 9.88 1.23 -6.70
C GLU A 72 9.71 2.58 -7.40
N ILE A 73 9.55 3.62 -6.60
CA ILE A 73 9.58 5.00 -7.07
C ILE A 73 10.51 5.86 -6.20
N GLU A 74 11.34 6.64 -6.88
CA GLU A 74 12.13 7.69 -6.27
C GLU A 74 11.43 9.04 -6.47
N LEU A 75 11.18 9.72 -5.36
CA LEU A 75 10.62 11.07 -5.27
C LEU A 75 11.67 12.03 -4.72
N THR A 76 11.34 13.33 -4.63
CA THR A 76 12.32 14.36 -4.27
C THR A 76 12.95 14.14 -2.88
N ASN A 77 12.15 13.66 -1.94
CA ASN A 77 12.55 13.44 -0.53
C ASN A 77 12.34 12.02 -0.02
N HIS A 78 11.69 11.17 -0.82
CA HIS A 78 11.25 9.84 -0.43
C HIS A 78 11.62 8.81 -1.48
N LYS A 79 11.95 7.61 -1.05
CA LYS A 79 11.99 6.40 -1.87
C LYS A 79 10.93 5.46 -1.32
N ILE A 80 10.05 5.00 -2.20
CA ILE A 80 8.91 4.17 -1.82
C ILE A 80 8.96 2.87 -2.62
N GLU A 81 8.95 1.76 -1.91
CA GLU A 81 8.89 0.41 -2.46
C GLU A 81 7.51 -0.19 -2.17
N PHE A 82 6.90 -0.77 -3.19
CA PHE A 82 5.62 -1.45 -3.13
C PHE A 82 5.85 -2.92 -3.44
N VAL A 83 5.47 -3.81 -2.53
CA VAL A 83 5.73 -5.26 -2.64
C VAL A 83 4.44 -6.03 -2.47
N ASN A 84 3.97 -6.70 -3.53
CA ASN A 84 2.96 -7.74 -3.39
C ASN A 84 3.64 -9.01 -2.86
N ASP A 85 3.19 -9.53 -1.72
CA ASP A 85 3.70 -10.79 -1.19
C ASP A 85 2.92 -12.02 -1.68
N SER A 86 3.33 -13.20 -1.22
CA SER A 86 2.70 -14.46 -1.58
C SER A 86 1.26 -14.59 -1.08
N ASP A 87 0.87 -13.82 -0.06
CA ASP A 87 -0.49 -13.81 0.46
C ASP A 87 -1.40 -12.80 -0.28
N ASN A 88 -0.88 -12.15 -1.33
CA ASN A 88 -1.49 -11.02 -2.03
C ASN A 88 -1.75 -9.81 -1.12
N HIS A 89 -0.95 -9.63 -0.07
CA HIS A 89 -0.92 -8.36 0.65
C HIS A 89 0.03 -7.39 -0.06
N LEU A 90 -0.31 -6.11 -0.06
CA LEU A 90 0.57 -5.05 -0.54
C LEU A 90 1.33 -4.46 0.65
N ASN A 91 2.62 -4.74 0.73
CA ASN A 91 3.51 -4.11 1.68
C ASN A 91 4.08 -2.83 1.06
N ILE A 92 4.07 -1.74 1.81
CA ILE A 92 4.58 -0.42 1.38
C ILE A 92 5.69 -0.02 2.32
N TYR A 93 6.88 0.22 1.78
CA TYR A 93 8.03 0.68 2.54
C TYR A 93 8.43 2.07 2.06
N CYS A 94 8.52 3.03 2.97
CA CYS A 94 8.99 4.38 2.67
C CYS A 94 10.25 4.70 3.46
N THR A 95 11.26 5.19 2.75
CA THR A 95 12.46 5.78 3.34
C THR A 95 12.59 7.21 2.86
N GLY A 96 13.18 8.09 3.68
CA GLY A 96 13.33 9.49 3.36
C GLY A 96 14.63 10.09 3.89
N LYS A 97 14.87 11.36 3.55
CA LYS A 97 15.97 12.15 4.17
C LYS A 97 15.76 12.35 5.67
N VAL A 98 14.51 12.36 6.09
CA VAL A 98 14.05 12.32 7.47
C VAL A 98 13.20 11.06 7.65
N THR A 99 12.98 10.65 8.91
CA THR A 99 12.05 9.57 9.22
C THR A 99 10.66 9.93 8.67
N PRO A 100 10.10 9.17 7.72
CA PRO A 100 8.81 9.50 7.14
C PRO A 100 7.69 9.33 8.16
N GLU A 101 6.71 10.23 8.13
CA GLU A 101 5.45 10.09 8.86
C GLU A 101 4.30 9.83 7.89
N HIS A 102 3.20 9.24 8.36
CA HIS A 102 2.00 9.04 7.53
C HIS A 102 0.71 9.35 8.25
N ILE A 103 -0.34 9.54 7.44
CA ILE A 103 -1.73 9.51 7.84
C ILE A 103 -2.51 8.65 6.83
N SER A 104 -3.16 7.59 7.29
CA SER A 104 -4.18 6.87 6.52
C SER A 104 -5.47 7.70 6.55
N LEU A 105 -5.84 8.29 5.41
CA LEU A 105 -7.02 9.16 5.29
C LEU A 105 -8.31 8.35 5.09
N THR A 106 -8.21 7.27 4.33
CA THR A 106 -9.31 6.33 4.10
C THR A 106 -8.80 4.91 4.27
N ASN A 107 -9.44 4.16 5.16
CA ASN A 107 -9.45 2.72 5.09
C ASN A 107 -10.65 2.36 4.21
N GLY A 108 -10.41 1.55 3.19
CA GLY A 108 -11.42 1.22 2.19
C GLY A 108 -12.74 0.84 2.84
N THR A 109 -13.82 1.36 2.28
CA THR A 109 -15.21 1.08 2.65
C THR A 109 -15.97 0.56 1.43
N LYS A 110 -17.20 0.11 1.63
CA LYS A 110 -18.09 -0.29 0.53
C LYS A 110 -18.36 0.84 -0.47
N ASP A 111 -18.34 2.09 0.00
CA ASP A 111 -18.64 3.29 -0.79
C ASP A 111 -17.37 3.94 -1.37
N SER A 112 -16.21 3.75 -0.73
CA SER A 112 -14.90 4.21 -1.19
C SER A 112 -13.87 3.12 -0.95
N LYS A 113 -13.66 2.27 -1.96
CA LYS A 113 -12.90 1.02 -1.82
C LYS A 113 -11.39 1.21 -1.80
N SER A 114 -10.90 2.37 -2.22
CA SER A 114 -9.49 2.69 -2.16
C SER A 114 -9.02 2.89 -0.72
N CYS A 115 -7.71 2.71 -0.51
CA CYS A 115 -7.02 3.23 0.66
C CYS A 115 -6.19 4.43 0.23
N ASP A 116 -6.36 5.56 0.92
CA ASP A 116 -5.63 6.80 0.67
C ASP A 116 -4.66 7.09 1.81
N ILE A 117 -3.39 7.33 1.47
CA ILE A 117 -2.29 7.58 2.41
C ILE A 117 -1.64 8.93 2.06
N GLU A 118 -1.33 9.73 3.08
CA GLU A 118 -0.45 10.88 2.94
C GLU A 118 0.86 10.64 3.69
N LEU A 119 1.99 10.86 3.04
CA LEU A 119 3.33 10.79 3.62
C LEU A 119 3.94 12.19 3.76
N PHE A 120 4.68 12.43 4.85
CA PHE A 120 5.31 13.70 5.21
C PHE A 120 6.80 13.52 5.53
#